data_AF-A0A7V3HKY3-F1
#
_entry.id   AF-A0A7V3HKY3-F1
#
_cell.length_a   1.000
_cell.length_b   1.000
_cell.length_c   1.000
_cell.angle_alpha   90.00
_cell.angle_beta   90.00
_cell.angle_gamma   90.00
#
_symmetry.space_group_name_H-M   'P 1'
#
loop_
_entity.id
_entity.type
_entity.pdbx_description
1 polymer ?
#
loop_
_entity_poly.entity_id
_entity_poly.type
_entity_poly.pdbx_seq_one_letter_code
_entity_poly.pdbx_strand_id
1 'polypeptide(L)'
;MRFNLKYLAGIAIVGIFAAVSAYQLARAQAEGGVPSAEEVIGEETAPPDTTAPQPSEPTAPTQPSVPAPTISFGTGEYNLKMPPSDMEKYYPPVFKRYEYSRLMDSLAKYFYELKIDVNEGDWDYVEFSFRLFARQYKLMANMHPGMSEFFRLEYLDALAEQLNIQSPEKKAPGDTTGGYKPAPEEQAHEEEELTRESEPPKEGMAKRTNPEAVKTLEKIENESCKSCHYIYRPAAFFAYYWGTRGMKYDMVSFRMGDPVTKKKELSLKEFMILLGESYYGIMNGIDKGEKRYVRLKLKDFEKRMEALDATCMKCHWEEPDKYMLKTVKPQMKALSEEAKRYKPRKDILNKNLAHIYENVCSGCHVIHMPVYQIQEVWKGEKGTSGKGQ
;
A
#
# COMPACT_ATOMS: atom_id res chain seq x y z
N MET A 1 32.78 -45.48 -19.92
CA MET A 1 32.23 -44.37 -19.13
C MET A 1 32.41 -43.08 -19.91
N ARG A 2 31.34 -42.41 -20.34
CA ARG A 2 31.42 -41.09 -21.02
C ARG A 2 31.04 -40.02 -20.00
N PHE A 3 32.01 -39.21 -19.60
CA PHE A 3 31.81 -38.07 -18.70
C PHE A 3 31.13 -36.92 -19.45
N ASN A 4 30.05 -36.39 -18.89
CA ASN A 4 29.21 -35.37 -19.54
C ASN A 4 29.73 -33.96 -19.18
N LEU A 5 30.44 -33.34 -20.12
CA LEU A 5 31.12 -32.05 -20.01
C LEU A 5 30.19 -30.87 -19.66
N LYS A 6 28.87 -31.03 -19.79
CA LYS A 6 27.87 -29.98 -19.50
C LYS A 6 27.73 -29.67 -18.00
N TYR A 7 28.13 -30.59 -17.10
CA TYR A 7 28.04 -30.36 -15.66
C TYR A 7 29.14 -29.44 -15.10
N LEU A 8 30.30 -29.33 -15.77
CA LEU A 8 31.39 -28.47 -15.31
C LEU A 8 31.15 -26.99 -15.62
N ALA A 9 30.42 -26.67 -16.70
CA ALA A 9 30.09 -25.29 -17.05
C ALA A 9 29.12 -24.63 -16.04
N GLY A 10 28.21 -25.41 -15.45
CA GLY A 10 27.27 -24.90 -14.43
C GLY A 10 27.94 -24.55 -13.10
N ILE A 11 28.97 -25.30 -12.70
CA ILE A 11 29.70 -25.08 -11.44
C ILE A 11 30.58 -23.81 -11.53
N ALA A 12 31.16 -23.55 -12.71
CA ALA A 12 31.97 -22.35 -12.94
C ALA A 12 31.15 -21.05 -12.84
N ILE A 13 29.90 -21.05 -13.34
CA ILE A 13 29.06 -19.84 -13.35
C ILE A 13 28.55 -19.49 -11.95
N VAL A 14 28.22 -20.50 -11.12
CA VAL A 14 27.81 -20.26 -9.72
C VAL A 14 28.98 -19.76 -8.87
N GLY A 15 30.20 -20.24 -9.12
CA GLY A 15 31.40 -19.76 -8.42
C GLY A 15 31.72 -18.28 -8.70
N ILE A 16 31.46 -17.80 -9.91
CA ILE A 16 31.71 -16.40 -10.30
C ILE A 16 30.73 -15.45 -9.58
N PHE A 17 29.45 -15.81 -9.46
CA PHE A 17 28.47 -14.98 -8.74
C PHE A 17 28.77 -14.90 -7.23
N ALA A 18 29.20 -16.00 -6.61
CA ALA A 18 29.58 -15.99 -5.19
C ALA A 18 30.82 -15.11 -4.93
N ALA A 19 31.80 -15.12 -5.83
CA ALA A 19 33.01 -14.30 -5.71
C ALA A 19 32.71 -12.80 -5.90
N VAL A 20 31.82 -12.44 -6.83
CA VAL A 20 31.43 -11.03 -7.06
C VAL A 20 30.63 -10.48 -5.87
N SER A 21 29.74 -11.27 -5.28
CA SER A 21 28.99 -10.85 -4.07
C SER A 21 29.89 -10.69 -2.84
N ALA A 22 30.86 -11.60 -2.64
CA ALA A 22 31.83 -11.47 -1.55
C ALA A 22 32.74 -10.23 -1.72
N TYR A 23 33.13 -9.92 -2.96
CA TYR A 23 33.94 -8.73 -3.27
C TYR A 23 33.17 -7.42 -3.05
N GLN A 24 31.90 -7.35 -3.45
CA GLN A 24 31.04 -6.19 -3.20
C GLN A 24 30.82 -5.96 -1.69
N LEU A 25 30.65 -7.04 -0.91
CA LEU A 25 30.48 -6.95 0.54
C LEU A 25 31.76 -6.49 1.24
N ALA A 26 32.92 -7.02 0.85
CA ALA A 26 34.21 -6.61 1.38
C ALA A 26 34.54 -5.14 1.05
N ARG A 27 34.12 -4.68 -0.14
CA ARG A 27 34.28 -3.28 -0.56
C ARG A 27 33.40 -2.33 0.25
N ALA A 28 32.13 -2.69 0.49
CA ALA A 28 31.23 -1.92 1.35
C ALA A 28 31.74 -1.81 2.80
N GLN A 29 32.42 -2.84 3.30
CA GLN A 29 33.07 -2.82 4.61
C GLN A 29 34.37 -2.00 4.65
N ALA A 30 35.09 -1.91 3.53
CA ALA A 30 36.30 -1.11 3.41
C ALA A 30 36.02 0.40 3.21
N GLU A 31 34.90 0.75 2.57
CA GLU A 31 34.54 2.15 2.27
C GLU A 31 33.64 2.77 3.36
N GLY A 32 33.08 1.97 4.28
CA GLY A 32 32.24 2.41 5.41
C GLY A 32 33.01 2.63 6.71
N GLY A 33 33.95 3.57 6.72
CA GLY A 33 34.64 3.99 7.94
C GLY A 33 33.71 4.79 8.86
N VAL A 34 33.11 4.12 9.85
CA VAL A 34 32.51 4.78 11.02
C VAL A 34 33.68 5.21 11.93
N PRO A 35 33.87 6.50 12.23
CA PRO A 35 34.88 6.88 13.20
C PRO A 35 34.45 6.43 14.60
N SER A 36 35.33 5.69 15.26
CA SER A 36 35.18 5.33 16.68
C SER A 36 35.31 6.59 17.53
N ALA A 37 34.35 6.75 18.44
CA ALA A 37 34.39 7.79 19.44
C ALA A 37 35.32 7.35 20.58
N GLU A 38 36.50 7.96 20.68
CA GLU A 38 37.17 8.24 21.95
C GLU A 38 38.40 9.15 21.71
N GLU A 39 38.59 10.07 22.64
CA GLU A 39 39.81 10.84 22.92
C GLU A 39 40.11 12.11 22.09
N VAL A 40 39.52 13.25 22.51
CA VAL A 40 40.24 14.54 22.56
C VAL A 40 39.79 15.33 23.80
N ILE A 41 40.71 15.48 24.75
CA ILE A 41 40.69 16.51 25.80
C ILE A 41 41.28 17.78 25.16
N GLY A 42 40.61 18.92 25.28
CA GLY A 42 41.18 20.20 24.83
C GLY A 42 40.23 21.40 24.89
N GLU A 43 40.39 22.18 25.97
CA GLU A 43 40.28 23.64 26.06
C GLU A 43 38.90 24.32 25.87
N GLU A 44 38.40 24.79 27.00
CA GLU A 44 37.21 25.61 27.22
C GLU A 44 37.49 27.07 26.82
N THR A 45 36.83 27.55 25.76
CA THR A 45 36.63 28.99 25.53
C THR A 45 35.16 29.27 25.29
N ALA A 46 34.56 30.06 26.16
CA ALA A 46 33.15 30.43 26.15
C ALA A 46 32.78 31.25 24.90
N PRO A 47 31.66 30.95 24.21
CA PRO A 47 31.07 31.84 23.22
C PRO A 47 30.06 32.81 23.85
N PRO A 48 29.83 33.98 23.22
CA PRO A 48 28.97 35.02 23.76
C PRO A 48 27.48 34.66 23.63
N ASP A 49 26.74 35.10 24.64
CA ASP A 49 25.30 34.99 24.79
C ASP A 49 24.57 35.83 23.73
N THR A 50 23.98 35.17 22.73
CA THR A 50 23.00 35.78 21.83
C THR A 50 21.76 34.90 21.78
N THR A 51 20.88 35.09 22.76
CA THR A 51 19.53 34.53 22.80
C THR A 51 18.61 35.36 21.90
N ALA A 52 18.44 34.94 20.64
CA ALA A 52 17.28 35.31 19.84
C ALA A 52 16.25 34.16 19.89
N PRO A 53 14.96 34.43 20.17
CA PRO A 53 13.95 33.38 20.25
C PRO A 53 13.75 32.71 18.89
N GLN A 54 13.97 31.38 18.83
CA GLN A 54 13.55 30.58 17.69
C GLN A 54 12.01 30.50 17.67
N PRO A 55 11.37 30.62 16.49
CA PRO A 55 9.94 30.38 16.36
C PRO A 55 9.64 28.91 16.66
N SER A 56 8.71 28.68 17.57
CA SER A 56 8.20 27.35 17.93
C SER A 56 7.63 26.63 16.71
N GLU A 57 8.06 25.37 16.50
CA GLU A 57 7.43 24.47 15.53
C GLU A 57 5.91 24.41 15.75
N PRO A 58 5.09 24.40 14.69
CA PRO A 58 3.64 24.29 14.82
C PRO A 58 3.28 22.91 15.41
N THR A 59 2.81 22.92 16.65
CA THR A 59 2.32 21.74 17.35
C THR A 59 1.10 21.18 16.62
N ALA A 60 1.18 19.91 16.19
CA ALA A 60 0.04 19.23 15.59
C ALA A 60 -1.18 19.27 16.55
N PRO A 61 -2.38 19.56 16.05
CA PRO A 61 -3.57 19.70 16.87
C PRO A 61 -3.92 18.41 17.61
N THR A 62 -4.12 18.54 18.92
CA THR A 62 -4.40 17.44 19.83
C THR A 62 -5.87 17.07 19.78
N GLN A 63 -6.24 16.11 18.92
CA GLN A 63 -7.56 15.45 19.06
C GLN A 63 -7.56 14.52 20.29
N PRO A 64 -8.69 14.37 21.01
CA PRO A 64 -8.82 13.42 22.10
C PRO A 64 -8.65 11.99 21.57
N SER A 65 -7.48 11.40 21.85
CA SER A 65 -7.11 10.10 21.32
C SER A 65 -7.70 8.98 22.18
N VAL A 66 -8.67 8.25 21.65
CA VAL A 66 -8.77 6.82 21.97
C VAL A 66 -7.41 6.23 21.57
N PRO A 67 -6.71 5.49 22.45
CA PRO A 67 -5.41 4.93 22.10
C PRO A 67 -5.58 4.08 20.84
N ALA A 68 -4.85 4.47 19.78
CA ALA A 68 -4.87 3.73 18.53
C ALA A 68 -4.39 2.31 18.83
N PRO A 69 -5.05 1.28 18.27
CA PRO A 69 -4.64 -0.07 18.56
C PRO A 69 -3.25 -0.31 17.95
N THR A 70 -2.32 -0.78 18.78
CA THR A 70 -0.93 -1.05 18.39
C THR A 70 -0.85 -2.42 17.73
N ILE A 71 -0.16 -2.48 16.59
CA ILE A 71 0.13 -3.73 15.87
C ILE A 71 1.63 -3.96 15.93
N SER A 72 2.04 -5.07 16.55
CA SER A 72 3.45 -5.48 16.58
C SER A 72 3.77 -6.31 15.34
N PHE A 73 4.69 -5.83 14.51
CA PHE A 73 5.27 -6.60 13.40
C PHE A 73 6.75 -6.84 13.68
N GLY A 74 7.12 -8.06 14.07
CA GLY A 74 8.49 -8.40 14.45
C GLY A 74 8.91 -7.66 15.72
N THR A 75 10.00 -6.88 15.65
CA THR A 75 10.53 -6.08 16.77
C THR A 75 9.98 -4.65 16.82
N GLY A 76 9.17 -4.23 15.83
CA GLY A 76 8.60 -2.88 15.76
C GLY A 76 7.14 -2.83 16.18
N GLU A 77 6.78 -1.79 16.93
CA GLU A 77 5.40 -1.42 17.19
C GLU A 77 4.92 -0.38 16.17
N TYR A 78 3.84 -0.68 15.48
CA TYR A 78 3.22 0.22 14.52
C TYR A 78 1.85 0.66 15.04
N ASN A 79 1.67 1.97 15.20
CA ASN A 79 0.39 2.57 15.59
C ASN A 79 -0.36 2.98 14.32
N LEU A 80 -1.06 2.02 13.71
CA LEU A 80 -1.88 2.30 12.54
C LEU A 80 -3.26 2.79 12.99
N LYS A 81 -3.45 4.12 12.95
CA LYS A 81 -4.75 4.75 13.21
C LYS A 81 -5.77 4.29 12.18
N MET A 82 -7.01 4.06 12.60
CA MET A 82 -8.09 3.93 11.63
C MET A 82 -8.26 5.24 10.86
N PRO A 83 -8.67 5.18 9.58
CA PRO A 83 -9.12 6.38 8.89
C PRO A 83 -10.30 7.00 9.65
N PRO A 84 -10.46 8.33 9.60
CA PRO A 84 -11.65 9.00 10.09
C PRO A 84 -12.93 8.37 9.52
N SER A 85 -13.90 8.12 10.39
CA SER A 85 -15.14 7.39 10.04
C SER A 85 -15.97 8.11 8.97
N ASP A 86 -15.83 9.43 8.86
CA ASP A 86 -16.47 10.22 7.80
C ASP A 86 -15.91 9.93 6.40
N MET A 87 -14.79 9.21 6.26
CA MET A 87 -14.31 8.69 4.98
C MET A 87 -15.22 7.61 4.40
N GLU A 88 -15.91 6.82 5.22
CA GLU A 88 -16.70 5.66 4.78
C GLU A 88 -17.74 6.01 3.71
N LYS A 89 -18.31 7.22 3.77
CA LYS A 89 -19.32 7.70 2.80
C LYS A 89 -18.78 7.88 1.37
N TYR A 90 -17.46 7.90 1.19
CA TYR A 90 -16.80 8.09 -0.12
C TYR A 90 -16.19 6.81 -0.70
N TYR A 91 -16.37 5.69 -0.01
CA TYR A 91 -15.85 4.38 -0.41
C TYR A 91 -16.97 3.35 -0.56
N PRO A 92 -16.76 2.29 -1.38
CA PRO A 92 -17.65 1.14 -1.38
C PRO A 92 -17.77 0.48 0.01
N PRO A 93 -18.95 -0.08 0.35
CA PRO A 93 -20.15 -0.20 -0.48
C PRO A 93 -21.08 1.03 -0.41
N VAL A 94 -20.79 2.03 0.43
CA VAL A 94 -21.66 3.20 0.60
C VAL A 94 -21.69 4.04 -0.66
N PHE A 95 -20.52 4.33 -1.23
CA PHE A 95 -20.39 4.93 -2.56
C PHE A 95 -20.05 3.87 -3.59
N LYS A 96 -20.74 3.87 -4.75
CA LYS A 96 -20.52 2.86 -5.80
C LYS A 96 -19.10 2.87 -6.40
N ARG A 97 -18.37 3.96 -6.22
CA ARG A 97 -17.03 4.22 -6.77
C ARG A 97 -16.10 4.68 -5.65
N TYR A 98 -14.79 4.65 -5.91
CA TYR A 98 -13.79 5.22 -5.01
C TYR A 98 -13.72 6.73 -5.22
N GLU A 99 -14.76 7.46 -4.80
CA GLU A 99 -14.91 8.88 -5.14
C GLU A 99 -13.78 9.73 -4.58
N TYR A 100 -13.40 9.47 -3.34
CA TYR A 100 -12.27 10.15 -2.73
C TYR A 100 -10.96 9.93 -3.49
N SER A 101 -10.72 8.68 -3.95
CA SER A 101 -9.54 8.37 -4.78
C SER A 101 -9.54 9.18 -6.06
N ARG A 102 -10.67 9.21 -6.76
CA ARG A 102 -10.80 9.91 -8.04
C ARG A 102 -10.55 11.41 -7.88
N LEU A 103 -11.09 12.00 -6.82
CA LEU A 103 -10.87 13.41 -6.51
C LEU A 103 -9.43 13.71 -6.06
N MET A 104 -8.77 12.76 -5.39
CA MET A 104 -7.33 12.82 -5.10
C MET A 104 -6.48 12.72 -6.38
N ASP A 105 -6.87 11.88 -7.34
CA ASP A 105 -6.18 11.78 -8.64
C ASP A 105 -6.30 13.10 -9.42
N SER A 106 -7.49 13.71 -9.47
CA SER A 106 -7.68 15.06 -10.03
C SER A 106 -6.85 16.12 -9.31
N LEU A 107 -6.79 16.06 -7.97
CA LEU A 107 -5.97 17.00 -7.20
C LEU A 107 -4.49 16.87 -7.54
N ALA A 108 -3.99 15.64 -7.63
CA ALA A 108 -2.60 15.38 -7.98
C ALA A 108 -2.28 15.89 -9.39
N LYS A 109 -3.17 15.65 -10.37
CA LYS A 109 -3.05 16.19 -11.73
C LYS A 109 -2.88 17.71 -11.71
N TYR A 110 -3.84 18.44 -11.13
CA TYR A 110 -3.82 19.90 -11.12
C TYR A 110 -2.65 20.49 -10.33
N PHE A 111 -2.23 19.83 -9.25
CA PHE A 111 -1.03 20.23 -8.51
C PHE A 111 0.23 20.14 -9.36
N TYR A 112 0.43 19.03 -10.09
CA TYR A 112 1.63 18.86 -10.91
C TYR A 112 1.61 19.73 -12.18
N GLU A 113 0.45 19.97 -12.78
CA GLU A 113 0.30 20.94 -13.89
C GLU A 113 0.73 22.34 -13.43
N LEU A 114 0.18 22.84 -12.31
CA LEU A 114 0.60 24.11 -11.73
C LEU A 114 2.11 24.16 -11.41
N LYS A 115 2.65 23.07 -10.87
CA LYS A 115 4.09 22.98 -10.55
C LYS A 115 4.95 23.05 -11.80
N ILE A 116 4.53 22.44 -12.91
CA ILE A 116 5.23 22.53 -14.20
C ILE A 116 5.17 23.96 -14.72
N ASP A 117 3.98 24.57 -14.79
CA ASP A 117 3.80 25.92 -15.33
C ASP A 117 4.63 26.96 -14.56
N VAL A 118 4.65 26.88 -13.22
CA VAL A 118 5.46 27.78 -12.38
C VAL A 118 6.97 27.56 -12.59
N ASN A 119 7.42 26.30 -12.76
CA ASN A 119 8.82 25.96 -12.98
C ASN A 119 9.32 26.28 -14.40
N GLU A 120 8.44 26.28 -15.38
CA GLU A 120 8.77 26.67 -16.75
C GLU A 120 8.59 28.17 -16.97
N GLY A 121 7.97 28.87 -16.01
CA GLY A 121 7.61 30.28 -16.12
C GLY A 121 6.56 30.51 -17.21
N ASP A 122 5.64 29.56 -17.39
CA ASP A 122 4.56 29.61 -18.37
C ASP A 122 3.34 30.36 -17.80
N TRP A 123 3.53 31.68 -17.64
CA TRP A 123 2.62 32.56 -16.92
C TRP A 123 1.23 32.65 -17.53
N ASP A 124 1.08 32.30 -18.81
CA ASP A 124 -0.21 32.27 -19.49
C ASP A 124 -1.11 31.11 -19.00
N TYR A 125 -0.51 30.01 -18.52
CA TYR A 125 -1.23 28.87 -17.96
C TYR A 125 -1.24 28.83 -16.43
N VAL A 126 -0.30 29.50 -15.76
CA VAL A 126 -0.21 29.52 -14.28
C VAL A 126 -1.53 29.91 -13.61
N GLU A 127 -2.23 30.94 -14.10
CA GLU A 127 -3.51 31.36 -13.49
C GLU A 127 -4.58 30.27 -13.61
N PHE A 128 -4.69 29.67 -14.79
CA PHE A 128 -5.65 28.61 -15.04
C PHE A 128 -5.36 27.38 -14.17
N SER A 129 -4.13 26.88 -14.19
CA SER A 129 -3.69 25.73 -13.39
C SER A 129 -3.83 26.02 -11.89
N PHE A 130 -3.55 27.24 -11.43
CA PHE A 130 -3.76 27.64 -10.05
C PHE A 130 -5.24 27.57 -9.67
N ARG A 131 -6.15 28.08 -10.51
CA ARG A 131 -7.59 28.05 -10.22
C ARG A 131 -8.14 26.62 -10.14
N LEU A 132 -7.69 25.72 -11.02
CA LEU A 132 -8.06 24.30 -10.98
C LEU A 132 -7.55 23.62 -9.70
N PHE A 133 -6.26 23.79 -9.38
CA PHE A 133 -5.66 23.26 -8.16
C PHE A 133 -6.36 23.81 -6.91
N ALA A 134 -6.52 25.14 -6.80
CA ALA A 134 -7.13 25.80 -5.66
C ALA A 134 -8.56 25.33 -5.40
N ARG A 135 -9.36 25.18 -6.46
CA ARG A 135 -10.75 24.68 -6.38
C ARG A 135 -10.76 23.25 -5.84
N GLN A 136 -9.97 22.37 -6.42
CA GLN A 136 -9.93 20.96 -6.04
C GLN A 136 -9.37 20.78 -4.62
N TYR A 137 -8.34 21.55 -4.25
CA TYR A 137 -7.72 21.50 -2.93
C TYR A 137 -8.69 21.93 -1.82
N LYS A 138 -9.44 23.03 -2.03
CA LYS A 138 -10.50 23.48 -1.12
C LYS A 138 -11.66 22.48 -1.03
N LEU A 139 -12.06 21.88 -2.15
CA LEU A 139 -13.09 20.83 -2.17
C LEU A 139 -12.67 19.66 -1.25
N MET A 140 -11.45 19.15 -1.42
CA MET A 140 -10.94 18.03 -0.62
C MET A 140 -10.82 18.37 0.87
N ALA A 141 -10.41 19.59 1.22
CA ALA A 141 -10.38 20.08 2.60
C ALA A 141 -11.79 20.10 3.24
N ASN A 142 -12.81 20.49 2.47
CA ASN A 142 -14.19 20.57 2.93
C ASN A 142 -14.87 19.20 3.05
N MET A 143 -14.45 18.20 2.26
CA MET A 143 -15.00 16.85 2.34
C MET A 143 -14.70 16.15 3.68
N HIS A 144 -13.56 16.51 4.30
CA HIS A 144 -13.09 15.97 5.57
C HIS A 144 -12.72 17.08 6.54
N PRO A 145 -13.69 17.69 7.25
CA PRO A 145 -13.40 18.73 8.22
C PRO A 145 -12.38 18.29 9.28
N GLY A 146 -12.41 17.01 9.68
CA GLY A 146 -11.45 16.42 10.62
C GLY A 146 -10.03 16.24 10.09
N MET A 147 -9.79 16.46 8.80
CA MET A 147 -8.46 16.48 8.18
C MET A 147 -8.12 17.83 7.55
N SER A 148 -8.97 18.86 7.69
CA SER A 148 -8.81 20.14 7.01
C SER A 148 -7.48 20.83 7.36
N GLU A 149 -6.96 20.61 8.56
CA GLU A 149 -5.63 21.06 9.01
C GLU A 149 -4.49 20.54 8.13
N PHE A 150 -4.58 19.34 7.57
CA PHE A 150 -3.57 18.81 6.66
C PHE A 150 -3.52 19.58 5.35
N PHE A 151 -4.60 20.26 4.96
CA PHE A 151 -4.64 21.03 3.72
C PHE A 151 -4.02 22.41 3.86
N ARG A 152 -3.55 22.85 5.04
CA ARG A 152 -2.73 24.07 5.22
C ARG A 152 -3.16 25.23 4.27
N LEU A 153 -4.44 25.60 4.31
CA LEU A 153 -5.04 26.50 3.31
C LEU A 153 -4.34 27.87 3.25
N GLU A 154 -3.63 28.25 4.31
CA GLU A 154 -2.75 29.41 4.32
C GLU A 154 -1.64 29.37 3.26
N TYR A 155 -1.17 28.19 2.86
CA TYR A 155 -0.19 28.04 1.77
C TYR A 155 -0.80 28.30 0.41
N LEU A 156 -2.09 28.00 0.24
CA LEU A 156 -2.80 28.33 -0.99
C LEU A 156 -3.00 29.84 -1.13
N ASP A 157 -3.32 30.53 -0.04
CA ASP A 157 -3.46 31.99 -0.03
C ASP A 157 -2.10 32.69 -0.28
N ALA A 158 -1.02 32.21 0.36
CA ALA A 158 0.33 32.71 0.10
C ALA A 158 0.77 32.48 -1.35
N LEU A 159 0.43 31.32 -1.93
CA LEU A 159 0.71 31.03 -3.33
C LEU A 159 -0.05 31.98 -4.27
N ALA A 160 -1.32 32.26 -3.99
CA ALA A 160 -2.12 33.22 -4.77
C ALA A 160 -1.45 34.60 -4.81
N GLU A 161 -1.01 35.10 -3.64
CA GLU A 161 -0.32 36.37 -3.51
C GLU A 161 1.00 36.40 -4.30
N GLN A 162 1.81 35.34 -4.17
CA GLN A 162 3.10 35.22 -4.89
C GLN A 162 2.92 35.15 -6.41
N LEU A 163 1.82 34.56 -6.88
CA LEU A 163 1.49 34.49 -8.31
C LEU A 163 0.74 35.74 -8.81
N ASN A 164 0.44 36.71 -7.92
CA ASN A 164 -0.38 37.89 -8.21
C ASN A 164 -1.77 37.54 -8.80
N ILE A 165 -2.36 36.44 -8.30
CA ILE A 165 -3.69 35.97 -8.70
C ILE A 165 -4.66 36.29 -7.57
N GLN A 166 -5.84 36.81 -7.92
CA GLN A 166 -6.92 36.91 -6.94
C GLN A 166 -7.33 35.51 -6.49
N SER A 167 -7.12 35.21 -5.19
CA SER A 167 -7.56 33.93 -4.59
C SER A 167 -9.03 33.70 -4.93
N PRO A 168 -9.41 32.54 -5.48
CA PRO A 168 -10.80 32.27 -5.81
C PRO A 168 -11.63 32.47 -4.54
N GLU A 169 -12.59 33.41 -4.61
CA GLU A 169 -13.34 33.89 -3.45
C GLU A 169 -13.80 32.73 -2.55
N LYS A 170 -13.76 32.97 -1.23
CA LYS A 170 -14.47 32.13 -0.26
C LYS A 170 -15.97 32.23 -0.57
N LYS A 171 -16.51 31.41 -1.48
CA LYS A 171 -17.95 31.16 -1.49
C LYS A 171 -18.34 30.74 -0.07
N ALA A 172 -19.38 31.38 0.47
CA ALA A 172 -19.75 31.23 1.87
C ALA A 172 -19.92 29.74 2.25
N PRO A 173 -19.40 29.31 3.41
CA PRO A 173 -19.58 27.95 3.89
C PRO A 173 -21.05 27.75 4.25
N GLY A 174 -21.82 27.07 3.39
CA GLY A 174 -23.26 26.90 3.59
C GLY A 174 -24.01 26.15 2.50
N ASP A 175 -23.47 26.05 1.28
CA ASP A 175 -24.08 25.26 0.20
C ASP A 175 -23.43 23.86 0.09
N THR A 176 -23.63 23.02 1.12
CA THR A 176 -23.09 21.65 1.19
C THR A 176 -24.16 20.58 1.40
N THR A 177 -25.44 20.84 1.12
CA THR A 177 -26.54 19.87 1.34
C THR A 177 -26.90 18.99 0.14
N GLY A 178 -26.16 19.05 -0.97
CA GLY A 178 -26.30 18.07 -2.05
C GLY A 178 -25.05 17.21 -2.13
N GLY A 179 -25.16 15.91 -1.86
CA GLY A 179 -24.06 14.98 -2.13
C GLY A 179 -23.51 15.23 -3.52
N TYR A 180 -22.17 15.33 -3.64
CA TYR A 180 -21.48 15.61 -4.89
C TYR A 180 -22.11 14.81 -6.04
N LYS A 181 -22.92 15.50 -6.84
CA LYS A 181 -23.32 15.07 -8.17
C LYS A 181 -22.43 15.92 -9.06
N PRO A 182 -21.43 15.35 -9.77
CA PRO A 182 -20.82 16.12 -10.83
C PRO A 182 -21.97 16.53 -11.74
N ALA A 183 -22.25 17.82 -11.82
CA ALA A 183 -23.29 18.28 -12.72
C ALA A 183 -22.84 17.88 -14.14
N PRO A 184 -23.75 17.42 -15.03
CA PRO A 184 -23.42 17.30 -16.46
C PRO A 184 -22.81 18.60 -17.01
N GLU A 185 -23.20 19.73 -16.41
CA GLU A 185 -22.68 21.08 -16.67
C GLU A 185 -21.23 21.29 -16.15
N GLU A 186 -20.75 20.56 -15.14
CA GLU A 186 -19.34 20.64 -14.69
C GLU A 186 -18.40 19.84 -15.59
N GLN A 187 -18.86 18.72 -16.16
CA GLN A 187 -18.11 18.01 -17.22
C GLN A 187 -18.12 18.82 -18.52
N ALA A 188 -19.27 19.44 -18.84
CA ALA A 188 -19.38 20.34 -19.98
C ALA A 188 -18.58 21.63 -19.79
N HIS A 189 -18.46 22.19 -18.58
CA HIS A 189 -17.60 23.34 -18.31
C HIS A 189 -16.11 22.97 -18.31
N GLU A 190 -15.70 21.79 -17.84
CA GLU A 190 -14.32 21.32 -17.99
C GLU A 190 -13.98 21.13 -19.48
N GLU A 191 -14.89 20.58 -20.29
CA GLU A 191 -14.71 20.45 -21.74
C GLU A 191 -14.84 21.80 -22.48
N GLU A 192 -15.73 22.70 -22.08
CA GLU A 192 -15.95 24.03 -22.67
C GLU A 192 -14.83 25.01 -22.30
N GLU A 193 -14.26 24.92 -21.10
CA GLU A 193 -13.11 25.72 -20.65
C GLU A 193 -11.79 25.15 -21.22
N LEU A 194 -11.70 23.83 -21.51
CA LEU A 194 -10.60 23.25 -22.31
C LEU A 194 -10.73 23.53 -23.82
N THR A 195 -11.95 23.69 -24.36
CA THR A 195 -12.20 23.90 -25.80
C THR A 195 -12.37 25.36 -26.19
N ARG A 196 -12.63 26.26 -25.22
CA ARG A 196 -12.47 27.68 -25.42
C ARG A 196 -10.98 27.92 -25.61
N GLU A 197 -10.58 27.99 -26.89
CA GLU A 197 -9.29 28.50 -27.34
C GLU A 197 -8.94 29.70 -26.45
N SER A 198 -8.11 29.47 -25.43
CA SER A 198 -7.46 30.56 -24.73
C SER A 198 -6.70 31.27 -25.83
N GLU A 199 -7.00 32.56 -26.02
CA GLU A 199 -6.26 33.38 -26.96
C GLU A 199 -4.77 33.07 -26.76
N PRO A 200 -4.02 32.76 -27.84
CA PRO A 200 -2.66 32.31 -27.71
C PRO A 200 -1.88 33.29 -26.82
N PRO A 201 -1.01 32.76 -25.96
CA PRO A 201 -0.26 33.54 -24.98
C PRO A 201 0.35 34.77 -25.65
N LYS A 202 0.25 35.94 -24.99
CA LYS A 202 0.79 37.18 -25.54
C LYS A 202 2.32 37.04 -25.62
N GLU A 203 2.83 36.74 -26.83
CA GLU A 203 4.25 36.62 -27.12
C GLU A 203 5.03 37.81 -26.56
N GLY A 204 5.96 37.56 -25.62
CA GLY A 204 6.93 38.57 -25.20
C GLY A 204 7.35 38.60 -23.73
N MET A 205 6.72 37.83 -22.83
CA MET A 205 7.23 37.73 -21.45
C MET A 205 8.38 36.72 -21.36
N ALA A 206 9.50 37.15 -20.81
CA ALA A 206 10.62 36.26 -20.56
C ALA A 206 10.19 35.16 -19.58
N LYS A 207 10.30 33.88 -19.99
CA LYS A 207 10.11 32.71 -19.14
C LYS A 207 11.06 32.81 -17.94
N ARG A 208 10.53 33.26 -16.81
CA ARG A 208 11.26 33.39 -15.54
C ARG A 208 10.43 32.73 -14.46
N THR A 209 11.04 31.80 -13.76
CA THR A 209 10.47 31.15 -12.58
C THR A 209 10.29 32.13 -11.44
N ASN A 210 9.25 31.95 -10.63
CA ASN A 210 9.11 32.63 -9.34
C ASN A 210 9.62 31.71 -8.21
N PRO A 211 10.83 31.96 -7.65
CA PRO A 211 11.42 31.07 -6.66
C PRO A 211 10.61 30.99 -5.35
N GLU A 212 9.86 32.04 -4.99
CA GLU A 212 9.02 32.01 -3.80
C GLU A 212 7.78 31.13 -4.02
N ALA A 213 7.16 31.20 -5.20
CA ALA A 213 6.06 30.29 -5.57
C ALA A 213 6.51 28.82 -5.59
N VAL A 214 7.70 28.54 -6.11
CA VAL A 214 8.30 27.18 -6.08
C VAL A 214 8.47 26.68 -4.65
N LYS A 215 9.04 27.50 -3.75
CA LYS A 215 9.18 27.14 -2.33
C LYS A 215 7.82 26.89 -1.67
N THR A 216 6.79 27.67 -1.98
CA THR A 216 5.44 27.46 -1.43
C THR A 216 4.81 26.17 -1.95
N LEU A 217 4.98 25.85 -3.23
CA LEU A 217 4.55 24.56 -3.80
C LEU A 217 5.26 23.37 -3.13
N GLU A 218 6.55 23.50 -2.83
CA GLU A 218 7.30 22.48 -2.07
C GLU A 218 6.76 22.31 -0.65
N LYS A 219 6.38 23.41 0.03
CA LYS A 219 5.72 23.35 1.34
C LYS A 219 4.36 22.64 1.26
N ILE A 220 3.54 22.95 0.25
CA ILE A 220 2.28 22.24 0.02
C ILE A 220 2.54 20.74 -0.18
N GLU A 221 3.51 20.37 -1.02
CA GLU A 221 3.82 18.96 -1.26
C GLU A 221 4.27 18.23 0.02
N ASN A 222 5.19 18.84 0.78
CA ASN A 222 5.85 18.18 1.90
C ASN A 222 5.03 18.23 3.19
N GLU A 223 4.44 19.38 3.50
CA GLU A 223 3.76 19.60 4.79
C GLU A 223 2.26 19.36 4.72
N SER A 224 1.67 19.27 3.52
CA SER A 224 0.26 18.91 3.33
C SER A 224 0.10 17.53 2.71
N CYS A 225 0.50 17.37 1.44
CA CYS A 225 0.21 16.13 0.70
C CYS A 225 0.93 14.93 1.33
N LYS A 226 2.25 15.03 1.55
CA LYS A 226 3.06 13.94 2.11
C LYS A 226 2.72 13.67 3.57
N SER A 227 2.47 14.69 4.38
CA SER A 227 2.12 14.51 5.79
C SER A 227 0.81 13.73 5.96
N CYS A 228 -0.24 14.10 5.23
CA CYS A 228 -1.52 13.38 5.22
C CYS A 228 -1.37 11.97 4.65
N HIS A 229 -0.70 11.83 3.49
CA HIS A 229 -0.54 10.53 2.85
C HIS A 229 0.28 9.57 3.71
N TYR A 230 1.32 10.04 4.41
CA TYR A 230 2.11 9.19 5.28
C TYR A 230 1.27 8.61 6.43
N ILE A 231 0.40 9.43 7.03
CA ILE A 231 -0.40 9.04 8.18
C ILE A 231 -1.61 8.18 7.77
N TYR A 232 -2.38 8.63 6.77
CA TYR A 232 -3.71 8.06 6.49
C TYR A 232 -3.79 7.21 5.24
N ARG A 233 -2.90 7.36 4.25
CA ARG A 233 -3.00 6.56 3.01
C ARG A 233 -2.86 5.05 3.27
N PRO A 234 -1.91 4.56 4.09
CA PRO A 234 -1.86 3.14 4.42
C PRO A 234 -3.13 2.67 5.12
N ALA A 235 -3.63 3.44 6.10
CA ALA A 235 -4.84 3.10 6.83
C ALA A 235 -6.07 3.05 5.91
N ALA A 236 -6.24 4.07 5.05
CA ALA A 236 -7.34 4.12 4.09
C ALA A 236 -7.25 2.97 3.09
N PHE A 237 -6.04 2.62 2.66
CA PHE A 237 -5.79 1.46 1.82
C PHE A 237 -6.30 0.18 2.49
N PHE A 238 -5.83 -0.14 3.70
CA PHE A 238 -6.23 -1.33 4.45
C PHE A 238 -7.72 -1.36 4.83
N ALA A 239 -8.33 -0.20 5.08
CA ALA A 239 -9.74 -0.11 5.44
C ALA A 239 -10.66 -0.26 4.21
N TYR A 240 -10.33 0.39 3.09
CA TYR A 240 -11.30 0.61 2.01
C TYR A 240 -10.93 -0.03 0.67
N TYR A 241 -9.64 -0.21 0.38
CA TYR A 241 -9.19 -0.74 -0.92
C TYR A 241 -9.01 -2.26 -0.93
N TRP A 242 -8.97 -2.88 0.26
CA TRP A 242 -8.94 -4.34 0.41
C TRP A 242 -10.33 -4.99 0.50
N GLY A 243 -11.40 -4.19 0.53
CA GLY A 243 -12.70 -4.66 0.08
C GLY A 243 -12.68 -4.71 -1.45
N THR A 244 -13.09 -5.82 -2.07
CA THR A 244 -13.16 -5.84 -3.53
C THR A 244 -14.16 -4.80 -4.03
N ARG A 245 -13.96 -4.28 -5.26
CA ARG A 245 -14.95 -3.46 -5.96
C ARG A 245 -16.33 -4.12 -5.89
N GLY A 246 -17.16 -3.68 -4.95
CA GLY A 246 -18.53 -4.15 -4.78
C GLY A 246 -18.78 -5.25 -3.75
N MET A 247 -17.80 -5.80 -3.02
CA MET A 247 -18.12 -6.66 -1.87
C MET A 247 -18.27 -5.84 -0.58
N LYS A 248 -19.30 -6.20 0.19
CA LYS A 248 -19.59 -5.69 1.53
C LYS A 248 -18.66 -6.25 2.62
N TYR A 249 -17.64 -7.02 2.27
CA TYR A 249 -16.89 -7.86 3.21
C TYR A 249 -15.40 -7.52 3.16
N ASP A 250 -14.87 -7.17 4.32
CA ASP A 250 -13.45 -7.14 4.64
C ASP A 250 -12.89 -8.56 4.90
N MET A 251 -11.57 -8.69 5.02
CA MET A 251 -10.91 -9.99 5.16
C MET A 251 -11.28 -10.73 6.46
N VAL A 252 -11.67 -10.00 7.50
CA VAL A 252 -12.04 -10.55 8.82
C VAL A 252 -13.46 -11.06 8.82
N SER A 253 -14.39 -10.35 8.16
CA SER A 253 -15.78 -10.77 8.01
C SER A 253 -15.98 -11.80 6.89
N PHE A 254 -14.95 -12.05 6.08
CA PHE A 254 -14.99 -13.04 5.02
C PHE A 254 -15.28 -14.45 5.56
N ARG A 255 -16.24 -15.15 4.94
CA ARG A 255 -16.65 -16.52 5.30
C ARG A 255 -16.57 -17.46 4.11
N MET A 256 -16.15 -18.71 4.37
CA MET A 256 -16.10 -19.76 3.36
C MET A 256 -16.34 -21.16 3.96
N GLY A 257 -16.80 -22.08 3.11
CA GLY A 257 -17.00 -23.47 3.50
C GLY A 257 -15.76 -24.34 3.29
N ASP A 258 -15.50 -25.26 4.22
CA ASP A 258 -14.48 -26.30 4.07
C ASP A 258 -15.07 -27.57 3.43
N PRO A 259 -14.63 -27.95 2.21
CA PRO A 259 -15.16 -29.12 1.51
C PRO A 259 -14.80 -30.45 2.19
N VAL A 260 -13.82 -30.47 3.09
CA VAL A 260 -13.37 -31.66 3.82
C VAL A 260 -14.24 -31.89 5.06
N THR A 261 -14.32 -30.92 5.97
CA THR A 261 -15.12 -31.03 7.22
C THR A 261 -16.59 -30.73 7.04
N LYS A 262 -17.01 -30.19 5.88
CA LYS A 262 -18.38 -29.78 5.55
C LYS A 262 -18.91 -28.60 6.37
N LYS A 263 -18.06 -27.93 7.15
CA LYS A 263 -18.40 -26.65 7.78
C LYS A 263 -18.62 -25.60 6.69
N LYS A 264 -19.72 -24.85 6.76
CA LYS A 264 -20.10 -23.89 5.70
C LYS A 264 -19.67 -22.45 5.97
N GLU A 265 -19.50 -22.10 7.24
CA GLU A 265 -19.27 -20.72 7.70
C GLU A 265 -17.99 -20.66 8.53
N LEU A 266 -16.84 -20.82 7.89
CA LEU A 266 -15.54 -20.60 8.52
C LEU A 266 -15.05 -19.19 8.22
N SER A 267 -14.45 -18.55 9.20
CA SER A 267 -13.59 -17.39 8.95
C SER A 267 -12.41 -17.78 8.05
N LEU A 268 -11.83 -16.79 7.38
CA LEU A 268 -10.63 -17.01 6.58
C LEU A 268 -9.50 -17.64 7.41
N LYS A 269 -9.31 -17.17 8.65
CA LYS A 269 -8.32 -17.70 9.60
C LYS A 269 -8.52 -19.16 9.93
N GLU A 270 -9.75 -19.57 10.27
CA GLU A 270 -10.07 -20.98 10.55
C GLU A 270 -9.84 -21.86 9.32
N PHE A 271 -10.23 -21.38 8.13
CA PHE A 271 -9.97 -22.11 6.89
C PHE A 271 -8.46 -22.27 6.64
N MET A 272 -7.66 -21.21 6.83
CA MET A 272 -6.21 -21.26 6.67
C MET A 272 -5.54 -22.22 7.67
N ILE A 273 -6.05 -22.34 8.89
CA ILE A 273 -5.58 -23.34 9.86
C ILE A 273 -5.80 -24.75 9.31
N LEU A 274 -7.02 -25.06 8.83
CA LEU A 274 -7.34 -26.39 8.27
C LEU A 274 -6.55 -26.70 6.99
N LEU A 275 -6.29 -25.69 6.16
CA LEU A 275 -5.41 -25.82 5.00
C LEU A 275 -3.97 -26.13 5.44
N GLY A 276 -3.45 -25.39 6.43
CA GLY A 276 -2.14 -25.60 7.04
C GLY A 276 -1.98 -26.99 7.64
N GLU A 277 -2.97 -27.47 8.40
CA GLU A 277 -2.99 -28.84 8.95
C GLU A 277 -2.91 -29.91 7.86
N SER A 278 -3.49 -29.65 6.69
CA SER A 278 -3.39 -30.56 5.54
C SER A 278 -1.97 -30.55 4.99
N TYR A 279 -1.43 -29.36 4.74
CA TYR A 279 -0.08 -29.16 4.22
C TYR A 279 1.00 -29.79 5.12
N TYR A 280 1.02 -29.42 6.41
CA TYR A 280 1.98 -29.95 7.38
C TYR A 280 1.73 -31.43 7.69
N GLY A 281 0.47 -31.90 7.58
CA GLY A 281 0.14 -33.31 7.64
C GLY A 281 0.81 -34.13 6.53
N ILE A 282 0.87 -33.60 5.30
CA ILE A 282 1.59 -34.23 4.20
C ILE A 282 3.09 -34.29 4.53
N MET A 283 3.69 -33.18 4.95
CA MET A 283 5.13 -33.12 5.31
C MET A 283 5.49 -34.14 6.37
N ASN A 284 4.76 -34.15 7.49
CA ASN A 284 4.95 -35.10 8.59
C ASN A 284 4.80 -36.56 8.12
N GLY A 285 3.81 -36.84 7.27
CA GLY A 285 3.63 -38.17 6.69
C GLY A 285 4.79 -38.59 5.78
N ILE A 286 5.36 -37.66 5.01
CA ILE A 286 6.54 -37.90 4.18
C ILE A 286 7.75 -38.24 5.06
N ASP A 287 7.96 -37.48 6.13
CA ASP A 287 9.08 -37.67 7.05
C ASP A 287 9.04 -39.02 7.76
N LYS A 288 7.85 -39.46 8.15
CA LYS A 288 7.61 -40.76 8.80
C LYS A 288 7.48 -41.94 7.82
N GLY A 289 7.44 -41.68 6.51
CA GLY A 289 7.17 -42.71 5.51
C GLY A 289 5.73 -43.26 5.53
N GLU A 290 4.80 -42.55 6.15
CA GLU A 290 3.39 -42.95 6.33
C GLU A 290 2.56 -42.68 5.07
N LYS A 291 2.79 -43.47 4.03
CA LYS A 291 2.16 -43.30 2.71
C LYS A 291 0.62 -43.18 2.73
N ARG A 292 -0.07 -43.95 3.57
CA ARG A 292 -1.55 -43.86 3.68
C ARG A 292 -1.98 -42.50 4.20
N TYR A 293 -1.27 -41.97 5.19
CA TYR A 293 -1.51 -40.66 5.78
C TYR A 293 -1.20 -39.53 4.79
N VAL A 294 -0.08 -39.62 4.05
CA VAL A 294 0.27 -38.68 2.96
C VAL A 294 -0.86 -38.57 1.93
N ARG A 295 -1.39 -39.69 1.46
CA ARG A 295 -2.49 -39.71 0.47
C ARG A 295 -3.78 -39.08 1.02
N LEU A 296 -4.11 -39.35 2.27
CA LEU A 296 -5.29 -38.78 2.92
C LEU A 296 -5.15 -37.25 3.01
N LYS A 297 -4.04 -36.77 3.58
CA LYS A 297 -3.80 -35.33 3.77
C LYS A 297 -3.63 -34.59 2.45
N LEU A 298 -3.05 -35.23 1.42
CA LEU A 298 -2.97 -34.65 0.09
C LEU A 298 -4.35 -34.45 -0.54
N LYS A 299 -5.25 -35.43 -0.42
CA LYS A 299 -6.64 -35.29 -0.91
C LYS A 299 -7.38 -34.16 -0.20
N ASP A 300 -7.16 -34.00 1.11
CA ASP A 300 -7.76 -32.91 1.88
C ASP A 300 -7.18 -31.54 1.46
N PHE A 301 -5.87 -31.47 1.26
CA PHE A 301 -5.17 -30.28 0.78
C PHE A 301 -5.65 -29.87 -0.62
N GLU A 302 -5.74 -30.80 -1.56
CA GLU A 302 -6.21 -30.55 -2.93
C GLU A 302 -7.60 -29.91 -2.93
N LYS A 303 -8.55 -30.49 -2.18
CA LYS A 303 -9.91 -29.96 -2.08
C LYS A 303 -9.95 -28.55 -1.47
N ARG A 304 -9.14 -28.30 -0.44
CA ARG A 304 -9.09 -26.98 0.20
C ARG A 304 -8.43 -25.94 -0.70
N MET A 305 -7.40 -26.31 -1.44
CA MET A 305 -6.79 -25.45 -2.44
C MET A 305 -7.79 -25.09 -3.56
N GLU A 306 -8.58 -26.04 -4.05
CA GLU A 306 -9.64 -25.77 -5.04
C GLU A 306 -10.73 -24.85 -4.48
N ALA A 307 -11.18 -25.07 -3.25
CA ALA A 307 -12.15 -24.19 -2.59
C ALA A 307 -11.59 -22.78 -2.37
N LEU A 308 -10.31 -22.68 -2.01
CA LEU A 308 -9.62 -21.40 -1.86
C LEU A 308 -9.49 -20.68 -3.20
N ASP A 309 -9.11 -21.37 -4.27
CA ASP A 309 -9.03 -20.82 -5.62
C ASP A 309 -10.37 -20.21 -6.08
N ALA A 310 -11.46 -20.98 -5.97
CA ALA A 310 -12.80 -20.51 -6.31
C ALA A 310 -13.24 -19.28 -5.48
N THR A 311 -12.73 -19.19 -4.25
CA THR A 311 -13.00 -18.10 -3.32
C THR A 311 -12.19 -16.85 -3.66
N CYS A 312 -10.89 -17.00 -3.93
CA CYS A 312 -10.00 -15.92 -4.34
C CYS A 312 -10.39 -15.32 -5.69
N MET A 313 -10.97 -16.11 -6.61
CA MET A 313 -11.46 -15.62 -7.90
C MET A 313 -12.61 -14.60 -7.76
N LYS A 314 -13.26 -14.50 -6.60
CA LYS A 314 -14.19 -13.40 -6.31
C LYS A 314 -13.50 -12.02 -6.25
N CYS A 315 -12.19 -12.02 -6.01
CA CYS A 315 -11.35 -10.81 -5.91
C CYS A 315 -10.40 -10.66 -7.10
N HIS A 316 -9.92 -11.77 -7.66
CA HIS A 316 -8.86 -11.80 -8.68
C HIS A 316 -9.35 -12.18 -10.10
N TRP A 317 -10.59 -11.83 -10.42
CA TRP A 317 -11.27 -12.18 -11.68
C TRP A 317 -10.65 -11.58 -12.96
N GLU A 318 -9.92 -10.45 -12.86
CA GLU A 318 -9.29 -9.78 -14.02
C GLU A 318 -7.99 -10.45 -14.47
N GLU A 319 -7.31 -11.17 -13.57
CA GLU A 319 -6.02 -11.80 -13.87
C GLU A 319 -5.96 -13.24 -13.34
N PRO A 320 -6.94 -14.11 -13.68
CA PRO A 320 -7.04 -15.46 -13.11
C PRO A 320 -5.78 -16.30 -13.38
N ASP A 321 -5.07 -15.99 -14.46
CA ASP A 321 -3.83 -16.68 -14.86
C ASP A 321 -2.62 -16.33 -14.00
N LYS A 322 -2.67 -15.22 -13.26
CA LYS A 322 -1.60 -14.81 -12.34
C LYS A 322 -1.74 -15.44 -10.95
N TYR A 323 -2.84 -16.14 -10.65
CA TYR A 323 -3.15 -16.57 -9.29
C TYR A 323 -3.42 -18.06 -9.10
N MET A 324 -3.07 -18.48 -7.89
CA MET A 324 -3.52 -19.64 -7.11
C MET A 324 -3.32 -21.02 -7.73
N LEU A 325 -4.36 -21.65 -8.30
CA LEU A 325 -4.28 -23.09 -8.56
C LEU A 325 -3.66 -23.41 -9.91
N LYS A 326 -3.90 -22.57 -10.92
CA LYS A 326 -3.49 -22.86 -12.31
C LYS A 326 -1.96 -22.94 -12.44
N THR A 327 -1.25 -22.07 -11.72
CA THR A 327 0.23 -21.99 -11.71
C THR A 327 0.88 -23.23 -11.10
N VAL A 328 0.26 -23.85 -10.10
CA VAL A 328 0.81 -25.01 -9.37
C VAL A 328 0.09 -26.33 -9.62
N LYS A 329 -0.92 -26.34 -10.50
CA LYS A 329 -1.67 -27.55 -10.88
C LYS A 329 -0.76 -28.70 -11.35
N PRO A 330 0.32 -28.46 -12.14
CA PRO A 330 1.26 -29.51 -12.49
C PRO A 330 1.93 -30.17 -11.27
N GLN A 331 2.29 -29.38 -10.26
CA GLN A 331 2.95 -29.82 -9.04
C GLN A 331 1.97 -30.56 -8.13
N MET A 332 0.72 -30.09 -8.02
CA MET A 332 -0.33 -30.85 -7.33
C MET A 332 -0.56 -32.22 -7.99
N LYS A 333 -0.63 -32.26 -9.33
CA LYS A 333 -0.74 -33.53 -10.07
C LYS A 333 0.47 -34.43 -9.82
N ALA A 334 1.68 -33.89 -9.86
CA ALA A 334 2.91 -34.63 -9.62
C ALA A 334 2.97 -35.21 -8.19
N LEU A 335 2.52 -34.46 -7.18
CA LEU A 335 2.37 -34.95 -5.81
C LEU A 335 1.40 -36.13 -5.76
N SER A 336 0.23 -35.98 -6.38
CA SER A 336 -0.82 -37.00 -6.38
C SER A 336 -0.36 -38.30 -7.02
N GLU A 337 0.33 -38.22 -8.16
CA GLU A 337 0.88 -39.39 -8.85
C GLU A 337 2.04 -40.04 -8.08
N GLU A 338 2.96 -39.26 -7.52
CA GLU A 338 4.07 -39.81 -6.74
C GLU A 338 3.57 -40.49 -5.45
N ALA A 339 2.57 -39.91 -4.77
CA ALA A 339 1.95 -40.50 -3.58
C ALA A 339 1.23 -41.84 -3.87
N LYS A 340 0.81 -42.09 -5.12
CA LYS A 340 0.18 -43.36 -5.54
C LYS A 340 1.18 -44.50 -5.68
N ARG A 341 2.47 -44.24 -5.90
CA ARG A 341 3.49 -45.29 -6.11
C ARG A 341 3.60 -46.23 -4.93
N TYR A 342 4.00 -47.50 -5.16
CA TYR A 342 4.17 -48.48 -4.08
C TYR A 342 5.09 -47.94 -2.98
N LYS A 343 6.25 -47.41 -3.37
CA LYS A 343 7.23 -46.71 -2.53
C LYS A 343 7.45 -45.29 -3.05
N PRO A 344 6.72 -44.27 -2.55
CA PRO A 344 6.90 -42.89 -2.96
C PRO A 344 8.31 -42.37 -2.67
N ARG A 345 8.82 -41.52 -3.55
CA ARG A 345 10.10 -40.82 -3.42
C ARG A 345 9.93 -39.54 -2.63
N LYS A 346 10.59 -39.48 -1.47
CA LYS A 346 10.56 -38.34 -0.54
C LYS A 346 11.04 -37.04 -1.20
N ASP A 347 12.12 -37.10 -1.98
CA ASP A 347 12.71 -35.95 -2.67
C ASP A 347 11.72 -35.31 -3.66
N ILE A 348 10.97 -36.12 -4.41
CA ILE A 348 9.97 -35.61 -5.36
C ILE A 348 8.76 -35.02 -4.64
N LEU A 349 8.28 -35.68 -3.58
CA LEU A 349 7.18 -35.14 -2.79
C LEU A 349 7.56 -33.78 -2.17
N ASN A 350 8.73 -33.69 -1.54
CA ASN A 350 9.21 -32.45 -0.93
C ASN A 350 9.44 -31.35 -1.96
N LYS A 351 10.04 -31.67 -3.12
CA LYS A 351 10.27 -30.69 -4.19
C LYS A 351 8.96 -30.05 -4.68
N ASN A 352 7.92 -30.84 -4.89
CA ASN A 352 6.64 -30.30 -5.39
C ASN A 352 5.88 -29.54 -4.29
N LEU A 353 5.93 -29.97 -3.02
CA LEU A 353 5.36 -29.20 -1.91
C LEU A 353 6.06 -27.85 -1.73
N ALA A 354 7.39 -27.84 -1.74
CA ALA A 354 8.17 -26.61 -1.64
C ALA A 354 7.81 -25.62 -2.76
N HIS A 355 7.68 -26.13 -4.00
CA HIS A 355 7.28 -25.29 -5.13
C HIS A 355 5.86 -24.70 -4.93
N ILE A 356 4.90 -25.47 -4.41
CA ILE A 356 3.56 -24.94 -4.09
C ILE A 356 3.66 -23.84 -3.03
N TYR A 357 4.45 -24.06 -1.99
CA TYR A 357 4.64 -23.07 -0.93
C TYR A 357 5.26 -21.77 -1.45
N GLU A 358 6.35 -21.88 -2.21
CA GLU A 358 7.10 -20.75 -2.75
C GLU A 358 6.31 -19.91 -3.76
N ASN A 359 5.43 -20.54 -4.54
CA ASN A 359 4.74 -19.86 -5.64
C ASN A 359 3.29 -19.47 -5.31
N VAL A 360 2.72 -20.00 -4.22
CA VAL A 360 1.33 -19.72 -3.82
C VAL A 360 1.24 -19.28 -2.37
N CYS A 361 1.64 -20.14 -1.43
CA CYS A 361 1.42 -19.87 -0.01
C CYS A 361 2.16 -18.61 0.47
N SER A 362 3.43 -18.44 0.08
CA SER A 362 4.25 -17.27 0.44
C SER A 362 3.63 -15.98 -0.09
N GLY A 363 3.28 -15.93 -1.39
CA GLY A 363 2.71 -14.76 -2.05
C GLY A 363 1.38 -14.34 -1.42
N CYS A 364 0.48 -15.31 -1.21
CA CYS A 364 -0.81 -15.02 -0.57
C CYS A 364 -0.64 -14.54 0.87
N HIS A 365 0.27 -15.11 1.65
CA HIS A 365 0.50 -14.65 3.03
C HIS A 365 1.09 -13.25 3.08
N VAL A 366 2.08 -12.94 2.25
CA VAL A 366 2.70 -11.60 2.20
C VAL A 366 1.67 -10.52 1.89
N ILE A 367 0.69 -10.84 1.04
CA ILE A 367 -0.33 -9.91 0.57
C ILE A 367 -1.51 -9.83 1.56
N HIS A 368 -2.09 -10.95 1.97
CA HIS A 368 -3.35 -10.97 2.71
C HIS A 368 -3.19 -10.97 4.24
N MET A 369 -2.11 -11.53 4.79
CA MET A 369 -1.95 -11.64 6.23
C MET A 369 -1.84 -10.27 6.92
N PRO A 370 -1.05 -9.30 6.42
CA PRO A 370 -0.97 -7.97 7.05
C PRO A 370 -2.34 -7.29 7.12
N VAL A 371 -3.11 -7.37 6.03
CA VAL A 371 -4.44 -6.77 5.92
C VAL A 371 -5.39 -7.40 6.92
N TYR A 372 -5.43 -8.72 6.98
CA TYR A 372 -6.27 -9.44 7.93
C TYR A 372 -5.93 -9.06 9.38
N GLN A 373 -4.65 -9.06 9.74
CA GLN A 373 -4.19 -8.72 11.09
C GLN A 373 -4.54 -7.29 11.48
N ILE A 374 -4.33 -6.34 10.56
CA ILE A 374 -4.71 -4.93 10.75
C ILE A 374 -6.20 -4.81 11.00
N GLN A 375 -7.02 -5.43 10.16
CA GLN A 375 -8.47 -5.38 10.28
C GLN A 375 -8.97 -6.11 11.54
N GLU A 376 -8.34 -7.22 11.95
CA GLU A 376 -8.69 -8.00 13.16
C GLU A 376 -8.50 -7.11 14.40
N VAL A 377 -7.36 -6.42 14.45
CA VAL A 377 -7.02 -5.48 15.52
C VAL A 377 -7.99 -4.29 15.57
N TRP A 378 -8.28 -3.66 14.42
CA TRP A 378 -9.21 -2.52 14.36
C TRP A 378 -10.63 -2.87 14.79
N LYS A 379 -11.10 -4.07 14.47
CA LYS A 379 -12.47 -4.50 14.80
C LYS A 379 -12.63 -4.94 16.25
N GLY A 380 -11.54 -5.00 17.02
CA GLY A 380 -11.59 -5.51 18.38
C GLY A 380 -12.01 -6.98 18.45
N GLU A 381 -11.90 -7.73 17.34
CA GLU A 381 -11.89 -9.18 17.40
C GLU A 381 -10.57 -9.57 18.06
N LYS A 382 -10.52 -9.47 19.39
CA LYS A 382 -9.46 -10.10 20.17
C LYS A 382 -9.47 -11.54 19.73
N GLY A 383 -8.45 -11.92 18.95
CA GLY A 383 -8.26 -13.29 18.54
C GLY A 383 -8.51 -14.14 19.77
N THR A 384 -9.40 -15.12 19.64
CA THR A 384 -9.58 -16.18 20.61
C THR A 384 -8.32 -17.04 20.63
N SER A 385 -7.15 -16.45 20.83
CA SER A 385 -5.96 -17.13 21.31
C SER A 385 -6.35 -17.71 22.66
N GLY A 386 -6.42 -19.03 22.69
CA GLY A 386 -7.09 -19.80 23.71
C GLY A 386 -6.83 -19.30 25.13
N LYS A 387 -7.91 -19.12 25.88
CA LYS A 387 -7.84 -19.45 27.30
C LYS A 387 -7.37 -20.90 27.36
N GLY A 388 -6.16 -21.09 27.89
CA GLY A 388 -5.60 -22.41 28.15
C GLY A 388 -6.64 -23.26 28.88
N GLN A 389 -6.89 -24.44 28.31
CA GLN A 389 -7.31 -25.62 29.05
C GLN A 389 -6.09 -26.50 29.22
#